data_AF-A0A3V9PQB8-F1
#
_entry.id   AF-A0A3V9PQB8-F1
#
_cell.length_a   1.000
_cell.length_b   1.000
_cell.length_c   1.000
_cell.angle_alpha   90.00
_cell.angle_beta   90.00
_cell.angle_gamma   90.00
#
_symmetry.space_group_name_H-M   'P 1'
#
loop_
_entity.id
_entity.type
_entity.pdbx_description
1 polymer ?
#
loop_
_entity_poly.entity_id
_entity_poly.type
_entity_poly.pdbx_seq_one_letter_code
_entity_poly.pdbx_strand_id
1 'polypeptide(L)'
;MNISDFEQYEGYWEIIDDNLFDEIFYIDRIEKLEPTEKVMEAIELLSRLFTDDRMEMLEEVRQMNMLAQADIFDLWFDIIKSRDYVEGVAKAVIYYSIGMPV
;
A
#
# COMPACT_ATOMS: atom_id res chain seq x y z
N MET A 1 -3.21 -8.91 -12.12
CA MET A 1 -4.23 -8.77 -11.07
C MET A 1 -5.36 -8.02 -11.73
N ASN A 2 -6.62 -8.38 -11.49
CA ASN A 2 -7.71 -7.52 -11.95
C ASN A 2 -7.88 -6.39 -10.93
N ILE A 3 -8.26 -5.19 -11.37
CA ILE A 3 -8.57 -4.06 -10.47
C ILE A 3 -9.61 -4.50 -9.43
N SER A 4 -10.57 -5.35 -9.83
CA SER A 4 -11.56 -5.93 -8.94
C SER A 4 -10.98 -6.75 -7.78
N ASP A 5 -9.78 -7.32 -7.93
CA ASP A 5 -9.10 -8.07 -6.86
C ASP A 5 -8.40 -7.10 -5.89
N PHE A 6 -7.86 -6.01 -6.42
CA PHE A 6 -7.24 -4.93 -5.65
C PHE A 6 -8.28 -4.17 -4.81
N GLU A 7 -9.45 -3.94 -5.40
CA GLU A 7 -10.63 -3.31 -4.79
C GLU A 7 -11.31 -4.15 -3.71
N GLN A 8 -11.04 -5.46 -3.66
CA GLN A 8 -11.64 -6.40 -2.69
C GLN A 8 -10.90 -6.46 -1.36
N TYR A 9 -9.67 -5.92 -1.26
CA TYR A 9 -8.95 -5.86 0.01
C TYR A 9 -9.66 -4.88 0.95
N GLU A 10 -10.02 -5.35 2.15
CA GLU A 10 -11.00 -4.71 3.02
C GLU A 10 -10.74 -3.21 3.28
N GLY A 11 -11.83 -2.44 3.34
CA GLY A 11 -11.86 -1.01 3.71
C GLY A 11 -11.48 -0.01 2.61
N TYR A 12 -11.08 -0.47 1.41
CA TYR A 12 -10.69 0.40 0.30
C TYR A 12 -11.79 1.38 -0.14
N TRP A 13 -13.01 0.89 -0.32
CA TRP A 13 -14.16 1.65 -0.85
C TRP A 13 -14.86 2.55 0.15
N GLU A 14 -14.66 2.34 1.45
CA GLU A 14 -15.23 3.25 2.45
C GLU A 14 -14.48 4.58 2.48
N ILE A 15 -13.28 4.64 1.86
CA ILE A 15 -12.29 5.70 2.07
C ILE A 15 -11.81 6.29 0.73
N ILE A 16 -11.72 5.49 -0.33
CA ILE A 16 -11.28 5.91 -1.67
C ILE A 16 -12.42 5.65 -2.66
N ASP A 17 -12.98 6.72 -3.23
CA ASP A 17 -13.92 6.60 -4.36
C ASP A 17 -13.17 6.34 -5.69
N ASP A 18 -13.89 5.92 -6.72
CA ASP A 18 -13.33 5.63 -8.06
C ASP A 18 -12.44 6.75 -8.60
N ASN A 19 -12.84 8.01 -8.39
CA ASN A 19 -12.09 9.14 -8.91
C ASN A 19 -10.77 9.31 -8.14
N LEU A 20 -10.79 9.12 -6.83
CA LEU A 20 -9.61 9.21 -5.99
C LEU A 20 -8.64 8.04 -6.26
N PHE A 21 -9.15 6.86 -6.61
CA PHE A 21 -8.33 5.71 -6.99
C PHE A 21 -7.46 6.02 -8.23
N ASP A 22 -8.07 6.53 -9.30
CA ASP A 22 -7.40 6.89 -10.56
C ASP A 22 -6.41 8.06 -10.40
N GLU A 23 -6.64 8.91 -9.40
CA GLU A 23 -5.73 9.99 -9.02
C GLU A 23 -4.50 9.46 -8.27
N ILE A 24 -4.67 8.46 -7.40
CA ILE A 24 -3.60 7.90 -6.57
C ILE A 24 -2.75 6.90 -7.35
N PHE A 25 -3.35 6.04 -8.17
CA PHE A 25 -2.70 4.85 -8.73
C PHE A 25 -2.50 4.90 -10.24
N TYR A 26 -1.47 4.18 -10.70
CA TYR A 26 -1.32 3.80 -12.11
C TYR A 26 -2.09 2.51 -12.38
N ILE A 27 -3.35 2.63 -12.81
CA ILE A 27 -4.19 1.48 -13.14
C ILE A 27 -3.50 0.53 -14.13
N ASP A 28 -2.88 1.08 -15.16
CA ASP A 28 -2.21 0.31 -16.21
C ASP A 28 -0.98 -0.48 -15.70
N ARG A 29 -0.45 -0.13 -14.52
CA ARG A 29 0.60 -0.89 -13.84
C ARG A 29 0.00 -1.96 -12.94
N ILE A 30 -1.06 -1.65 -12.21
CA ILE A 30 -1.79 -2.62 -11.37
C ILE A 30 -2.29 -3.79 -12.21
N GLU A 31 -2.89 -3.53 -13.38
CA GLU A 31 -3.38 -4.57 -14.28
C GLU A 31 -2.28 -5.51 -14.80
N LYS A 32 -1.04 -5.02 -14.88
CA LYS A 32 0.14 -5.80 -15.33
C LYS A 32 0.78 -6.63 -14.22
N LEU A 33 0.41 -6.43 -12.95
CA LEU A 33 0.98 -7.20 -11.84
C LEU A 33 0.60 -8.68 -11.94
N GLU A 34 1.57 -9.58 -11.78
CA GLU A 34 1.28 -11.00 -11.62
C GLU A 34 0.77 -11.25 -10.19
N PRO A 35 -0.39 -11.92 -9.99
CA PRO A 35 -0.99 -12.13 -8.67
C PRO A 35 -0.27 -13.24 -7.90
N THR A 36 0.98 -12.97 -7.52
CA THR A 36 1.78 -13.83 -6.64
C THR A 36 1.44 -13.55 -5.18
N GLU A 37 1.77 -14.47 -4.28
CA GLU A 37 1.57 -14.31 -2.83
C GLU A 37 2.18 -13.01 -2.30
N LYS A 38 3.42 -12.70 -2.72
CA LYS A 38 4.11 -11.44 -2.37
C LYS A 38 3.35 -10.20 -2.84
N VAL A 39 2.82 -10.24 -4.06
CA VAL A 39 2.07 -9.10 -4.63
C VAL A 39 0.78 -8.91 -3.85
N MET A 40 0.06 -10.00 -3.56
CA MET A 40 -1.18 -9.94 -2.77
C MET A 40 -0.93 -9.39 -1.36
N GLU A 41 0.11 -9.86 -0.68
CA GLU A 41 0.53 -9.36 0.64
C GLU A 41 0.87 -7.86 0.59
N ALA A 42 1.63 -7.42 -0.42
CA ALA A 42 1.96 -6.02 -0.59
C ALA A 42 0.72 -5.14 -0.81
N ILE A 43 -0.26 -5.62 -1.58
CA ILE A 43 -1.52 -4.88 -1.81
C ILE A 43 -2.38 -4.82 -0.55
N GLU A 44 -2.47 -5.92 0.17
CA GLU A 44 -3.22 -6.00 1.43
C GLU A 44 -2.63 -5.06 2.49
N LEU A 45 -1.31 -5.00 2.62
CA LEU A 45 -0.67 -4.04 3.53
C LEU A 45 -0.92 -2.61 3.07
N LEU A 46 -0.89 -2.34 1.76
CA LEU A 46 -1.19 -1.00 1.26
C LEU A 46 -2.63 -0.58 1.53
N SER A 47 -3.61 -1.48 1.41
CA SER A 47 -5.02 -1.16 1.70
C SER A 47 -5.22 -0.77 3.16
N ARG A 48 -4.62 -1.51 4.09
CA ARG A 48 -4.70 -1.24 5.52
C ARG A 48 -4.11 0.12 5.94
N LEU A 49 -3.23 0.72 5.12
CA LEU A 49 -2.77 2.09 5.36
C LEU A 49 -3.93 3.10 5.36
N PHE A 50 -4.96 2.81 4.56
CA PHE A 50 -6.10 3.70 4.39
C PHE A 50 -7.18 3.44 5.42
N THR A 51 -7.19 2.31 6.12
CA THR A 51 -8.23 1.90 7.08
C THR A 51 -7.84 2.20 8.54
N ASP A 52 -8.73 1.82 9.48
CA ASP A 52 -8.45 1.87 10.91
C ASP A 52 -7.32 0.89 11.34
N ASP A 53 -6.92 -0.04 10.48
CA ASP A 53 -5.89 -1.06 10.75
C ASP A 53 -4.47 -0.60 10.44
N ARG A 54 -4.30 0.69 10.11
CA ARG A 54 -3.01 1.31 9.77
C ARG A 54 -1.89 0.98 10.77
N MET A 55 -2.21 0.96 12.08
CA MET A 55 -1.20 0.71 13.11
C MET A 55 -0.72 -0.74 13.12
N GLU A 56 -1.60 -1.70 12.82
CA GLU A 56 -1.26 -3.12 12.72
C GLU A 56 -0.37 -3.38 11.49
N MET A 57 -0.74 -2.77 10.36
CA MET A 57 0.07 -2.80 9.14
C MET A 57 1.49 -2.27 9.37
N LEU A 58 1.62 -1.12 10.05
CA LEU A 58 2.94 -0.54 10.34
C LEU A 58 3.80 -1.46 11.23
N GLU A 59 3.18 -2.17 12.16
CA GLU A 59 3.87 -3.16 12.99
C GLU A 59 4.29 -4.40 12.18
N GLU A 60 3.44 -4.91 11.30
CA GLU A 60 3.79 -6.01 10.39
C GLU A 60 4.98 -5.64 9.50
N VAL A 61 4.92 -4.49 8.82
CA VAL A 61 6.02 -3.99 7.97
C VAL A 61 7.33 -3.86 8.77
N ARG A 62 7.25 -3.37 10.02
CA ARG A 62 8.41 -3.24 10.90
C ARG A 62 9.03 -4.58 11.31
N GLN A 63 8.23 -5.63 11.45
CA GLN A 63 8.70 -6.98 11.82
C GLN A 63 9.31 -7.74 10.63
N MET A 64 9.05 -7.31 9.40
CA MET A 64 9.64 -7.89 8.19
C MET A 64 11.15 -7.67 8.13
N ASN A 65 11.84 -8.60 7.45
CA ASN A 65 13.25 -8.40 7.14
C ASN A 65 13.44 -7.30 6.08
N MET A 66 14.65 -6.72 6.03
CA MET A 66 14.95 -5.58 5.15
C MET A 66 14.72 -5.86 3.65
N LEU A 67 14.91 -7.10 3.19
CA LEU A 67 14.67 -7.46 1.78
C LEU A 67 13.18 -7.50 1.47
N ALA A 68 12.37 -8.05 2.38
CA ALA A 68 10.91 -8.06 2.23
C ALA A 68 10.33 -6.64 2.26
N GLN A 69 10.83 -5.78 3.15
CA GLN A 69 10.45 -4.37 3.18
C GLN A 69 10.79 -3.67 1.85
N ALA A 70 11.99 -3.91 1.30
CA ALA A 70 12.40 -3.33 0.03
C ALA A 70 11.51 -3.80 -1.13
N ASP A 71 11.22 -5.11 -1.22
CA ASP A 71 10.33 -5.67 -2.24
C ASP A 71 8.93 -5.01 -2.21
N ILE A 72 8.39 -4.76 -1.01
CA ILE A 72 7.08 -4.13 -0.83
C ILE A 72 7.12 -2.64 -1.21
N PHE A 73 8.14 -1.89 -0.79
CA PHE A 73 8.26 -0.48 -1.16
C PHE A 73 8.47 -0.27 -2.65
N ASP A 74 9.27 -1.12 -3.28
CA ASP A 74 9.48 -1.08 -4.73
C ASP A 74 8.14 -1.27 -5.46
N LEU A 75 7.29 -2.20 -5.01
CA LEU A 75 5.96 -2.40 -5.57
C LEU A 75 5.06 -1.19 -5.33
N TRP A 76 4.97 -0.68 -4.11
CA TRP A 76 4.13 0.47 -3.77
C TRP A 76 4.52 1.71 -4.59
N PHE A 77 5.81 2.00 -4.70
CA PHE A 77 6.28 3.15 -5.47
C PHE A 77 6.14 2.97 -6.97
N ASP A 78 6.08 1.73 -7.47
CA ASP A 78 5.79 1.49 -8.89
C ASP A 78 4.31 1.76 -9.22
N ILE A 79 3.38 1.44 -8.30
CA ILE A 79 1.94 1.58 -8.57
C ILE A 79 1.33 2.91 -8.11
N ILE A 80 1.93 3.60 -7.14
CA ILE A 80 1.43 4.90 -6.67
C ILE A 80 1.93 6.00 -7.60
N LYS A 81 0.98 6.67 -8.25
CA LYS A 81 1.19 7.84 -9.11
C LYS A 81 1.28 9.13 -8.31
N SER A 82 0.49 9.27 -7.25
CA SER A 82 0.42 10.52 -6.48
C SER A 82 1.62 10.69 -5.55
N ARG A 83 2.39 11.76 -5.80
CA ARG A 83 3.58 12.10 -5.01
C ARG A 83 3.24 12.30 -3.53
N ASP A 84 2.13 12.96 -3.25
CA ASP A 84 1.72 13.25 -1.86
C ASP A 84 1.41 11.96 -1.10
N TYR A 85 0.84 10.96 -1.79
CA TYR A 85 0.59 9.64 -1.21
C TYR A 85 1.86 8.84 -1.00
N VAL A 86 2.79 8.85 -1.97
CA VAL A 86 4.13 8.25 -1.79
C VAL A 86 4.82 8.85 -0.56
N GLU A 87 4.78 10.18 -0.41
CA GLU A 87 5.37 10.87 0.73
C GLU A 87 4.66 10.51 2.05
N GLY A 88 3.33 10.40 2.04
CA GLY A 88 2.53 9.98 3.18
C GLY A 88 2.87 8.56 3.65
N VAL A 89 2.92 7.60 2.73
CA VAL A 89 3.31 6.20 2.98
C VAL A 89 4.72 6.15 3.61
N ALA A 90 5.69 6.80 2.96
CA ALA A 90 7.07 6.82 3.42
C ALA A 90 7.19 7.44 4.82
N LYS A 91 6.51 8.56 5.07
CA LYS A 91 6.49 9.21 6.39
C LYS A 91 5.89 8.30 7.46
N ALA A 92 4.73 7.69 7.21
CA ALA A 92 4.08 6.82 8.18
C ALA A 92 4.98 5.66 8.61
N VAL A 93 5.59 4.98 7.64
CA VAL A 93 6.52 3.87 7.87
C VAL A 93 7.76 4.32 8.63
N ILE A 94 8.42 5.39 8.18
CA ILE A 94 9.66 5.89 8.80
C ILE A 94 9.38 6.35 10.23
N TYR A 95 8.32 7.14 10.42
CA TYR A 95 7.98 7.70 11.73
C TYR A 95 7.64 6.58 12.72
N TYR A 96 6.83 5.60 12.29
CA TYR A 96 6.55 4.43 13.11
C TYR A 96 7.84 3.68 13.50
N SER A 97 8.72 3.45 12.52
CA SER A 97 9.98 2.71 12.72
C SER A 97 10.93 3.36 13.73
N ILE A 98 10.90 4.70 13.84
CA ILE A 98 11.72 5.47 14.77
C ILE A 98 10.98 5.88 16.05
N GLY A 99 9.74 5.43 16.25
CA GLY A 99 8.94 5.74 17.44
C GLY A 99 8.40 7.17 17.48
N MET A 100 8.28 7.82 16.33
CA MET A 100 7.61 9.11 16.19
C MET A 100 6.09 8.93 16.03
N PRO A 101 5.29 9.94 16.44
CA PRO A 101 3.86 9.95 16.17
C PRO A 101 3.56 9.91 14.66
N VAL A 102 2.57 9.09 14.28
CA VAL A 102 2.07 8.89 12.91
C VAL A 102 0.67 9.46 12.75
#